data_AF-S2DYG6-F1
#
_entry.id   AF-S2DYG6-F1
#
_cell.length_a   1.000
_cell.length_b   1.000
_cell.length_c   1.000
_cell.angle_alpha   90.00
_cell.angle_beta   90.00
_cell.angle_gamma   90.00
#
_symmetry.space_group_name_H-M   'P 1'
#
loop_
_entity.id
_entity.type
_entity.pdbx_description
1 polymer ?
#
loop_
_entity_poly.entity_id
_entity_poly.type
_entity_poly.pdbx_seq_one_letter_code
_entity_poly.pdbx_strand_id
1 'polypeptide(L)'
;MATSRNILREETEILYTKGRSALSDYHPIAALGGMTSEQAKAILAAENYSLAALAKYSLHDWMKVGGIGEAKATALVLALEMGRRRIKEPEQKKMKICCSSDIYQMIKAELLDEMVEHFCFILLNKTFH
;
A
#
# COMPACT_ATOMS: atom_id res chain seq x y z
N MET A 1 2.72 35.17 -12.82
CA MET A 1 3.26 33.92 -12.25
C MET A 1 2.22 33.35 -11.31
N ALA A 2 1.44 32.36 -11.75
CA ALA A 2 0.48 31.68 -10.89
C ALA A 2 1.22 30.67 -10.03
N THR A 3 1.28 30.92 -8.72
CA THR A 3 1.69 29.93 -7.73
C THR A 3 0.76 28.74 -7.86
N SER A 4 1.24 27.63 -8.43
CA SER A 4 0.53 26.35 -8.41
C SER A 4 0.22 26.03 -6.94
N ARG A 5 -1.03 26.25 -6.53
CA ARG A 5 -1.50 25.82 -5.21
C ARG A 5 -1.22 24.34 -5.12
N ASN A 6 -0.49 23.95 -4.09
CA ASN A 6 -0.32 22.55 -3.80
C ASN A 6 -1.71 21.96 -3.50
N ILE A 7 -2.23 21.16 -4.43
CA ILE A 7 -3.57 20.56 -4.35
C ILE A 7 -3.57 19.44 -3.28
N LEU A 8 -2.39 18.96 -2.91
CA LEU A 8 -2.20 17.83 -2.03
C LEU A 8 -2.13 18.28 -0.57
N ARG A 9 -2.78 17.51 0.30
CA ARG A 9 -2.67 17.70 1.74
C ARG A 9 -1.38 17.06 2.26
N GLU A 10 -0.88 17.56 3.38
CA GLU A 10 0.36 17.09 4.03
C GLU A 10 0.42 15.55 4.14
N GLU A 11 -0.72 14.92 4.46
CA GLU A 11 -0.81 13.48 4.71
C GLU A 11 -0.68 12.65 3.41
N THR A 12 -0.84 13.28 2.25
CA THR A 12 -0.78 12.64 0.93
C THR A 12 0.43 13.08 0.11
N GLU A 13 1.00 14.26 0.36
CA GLU A 13 2.21 14.80 -0.27
C GLU A 13 3.38 13.79 -0.27
N ILE A 14 3.57 13.09 0.84
CA ILE A 14 4.66 12.14 1.01
C ILE A 14 4.59 10.98 0.00
N LEU A 15 3.38 10.56 -0.40
CA LEU A 15 3.18 9.50 -1.38
C LEU A 15 3.70 9.94 -2.76
N TYR A 16 3.48 11.19 -3.14
CA TYR A 16 3.89 11.71 -4.45
C TYR A 16 5.38 12.07 -4.50
N THR A 17 5.93 12.54 -3.38
CA THR A 17 7.32 13.02 -3.32
C THR A 17 8.32 11.93 -2.94
N LYS A 18 7.93 10.98 -2.07
CA LYS A 18 8.82 9.93 -1.53
C LYS A 18 8.35 8.50 -1.82
N GLY A 19 7.16 8.34 -2.38
CA GLY A 19 6.60 7.03 -2.75
C GLY A 19 5.97 6.27 -1.58
N ARG A 20 5.39 5.10 -1.91
CA ARG A 20 4.61 4.27 -0.95
C ARG A 20 5.42 3.81 0.26
N SER A 21 6.71 3.51 0.09
CA SER A 21 7.57 3.00 1.16
C SER A 21 7.84 4.03 2.27
N ALA A 22 7.58 5.31 2.03
CA ALA A 22 7.74 6.37 3.03
C ALA A 22 6.47 6.61 3.87
N LEU A 23 5.34 5.96 3.55
CA LEU A 23 4.10 6.12 4.29
C LEU A 23 4.17 5.39 5.65
N SER A 24 3.86 6.12 6.70
CA SER A 24 3.50 5.55 8.01
C SER A 24 1.99 5.35 8.13
N ASP A 25 1.55 4.46 9.03
CA ASP A 25 0.14 4.07 9.24
C ASP A 25 -0.84 5.23 9.43
N TYR A 26 -0.40 6.35 10.02
CA TYR A 26 -1.29 7.50 10.22
C TYR A 26 -1.66 8.21 8.91
N HIS A 27 -0.82 8.16 7.87
CA HIS A 27 -1.07 8.87 6.61
C HIS A 27 -2.36 8.40 5.92
N PRO A 28 -2.56 7.09 5.65
CA PRO A 28 -3.81 6.63 5.04
C PRO A 28 -5.01 6.86 5.97
N ILE A 29 -4.87 6.72 7.29
CA ILE A 29 -5.96 6.99 8.25
C ILE A 29 -6.38 8.46 8.19
N ALA A 30 -5.41 9.38 8.22
CA ALA A 30 -5.66 10.81 8.18
C ALA A 30 -6.31 11.22 6.85
N ALA A 31 -5.76 10.72 5.73
CA ALA A 31 -6.27 11.01 4.40
C ALA A 31 -7.71 10.51 4.19
N LEU A 32 -7.99 9.25 4.53
CA LEU A 32 -9.32 8.63 4.35
C LEU A 32 -10.35 9.18 5.34
N GLY A 33 -9.94 9.41 6.60
CA GLY A 33 -10.79 10.01 7.62
C GLY A 33 -10.99 11.51 7.43
N GLY A 34 -10.20 12.15 6.55
CA GLY A 34 -10.16 13.59 6.37
C GLY A 34 -9.96 14.31 7.70
N MET A 35 -8.97 13.86 8.48
CA MET A 35 -8.58 14.38 9.79
C MET A 35 -7.09 14.77 9.76
N THR A 36 -6.61 15.50 10.77
CA THR A 36 -5.20 15.90 10.80
C THR A 36 -4.27 14.74 11.17
N SER A 37 -2.98 14.89 10.85
CA SER A 37 -1.92 13.98 11.28
C SER A 37 -1.94 13.69 12.78
N GLU A 38 -2.17 14.70 13.62
CA GLU A 38 -2.20 14.59 15.08
C GLU A 38 -3.38 13.73 15.54
N GLN A 39 -4.56 13.92 14.97
CA GLN A 39 -5.75 13.14 15.30
C GLN A 39 -5.56 11.66 14.93
N ALA A 40 -5.03 11.38 13.74
CA ALA A 40 -4.76 10.01 13.31
C ALA A 40 -3.70 9.32 14.19
N LYS A 41 -2.64 10.04 14.56
CA LYS A 41 -1.61 9.54 15.49
C LYS A 41 -2.18 9.28 16.89
N ALA A 42 -3.08 10.12 17.38
CA ALA A 42 -3.72 9.94 18.68
C ALA A 42 -4.61 8.69 18.72
N ILE A 43 -5.38 8.44 17.65
CA ILE A 43 -6.20 7.23 17.52
C ILE A 43 -5.33 5.97 17.48
N LEU A 44 -4.24 6.00 16.70
CA LEU A 44 -3.27 4.91 16.68
C LEU A 44 -2.68 4.66 18.07
N ALA A 45 -2.25 5.72 18.77
CA ALA A 45 -1.68 5.61 20.11
C ALA A 45 -2.67 5.00 21.12
N ALA A 46 -3.95 5.39 21.06
CA ALA A 46 -5.01 4.81 21.91
C ALA A 46 -5.16 3.30 21.71
N GLU A 47 -4.94 2.81 20.50
CA GLU A 47 -4.99 1.39 20.15
C GLU A 47 -3.61 0.72 20.12
N ASN A 48 -2.62 1.28 20.84
CA ASN A 48 -1.24 0.77 20.91
C ASN A 48 -0.60 0.54 19.52
N TYR A 49 -0.89 1.43 18.57
CA TYR A 49 -0.45 1.40 17.18
C TYR A 49 -0.89 0.12 16.42
N SER A 50 -1.97 -0.52 16.86
CA SER A 50 -2.49 -1.75 16.25
C SER A 50 -3.53 -1.46 15.17
N LEU A 51 -3.13 -1.56 13.90
CA LEU A 51 -4.07 -1.54 12.77
C LEU A 51 -5.11 -2.66 12.86
N ALA A 52 -4.76 -3.80 13.47
CA ALA A 52 -5.69 -4.90 13.68
C ALA A 52 -6.77 -4.58 14.72
N ALA A 53 -6.48 -3.72 15.70
CA ALA A 53 -7.47 -3.22 16.64
C ALA A 53 -8.41 -2.23 15.95
N LEU A 54 -7.86 -1.27 15.19
CA LEU A 54 -8.64 -0.32 14.39
C LEU A 54 -9.51 -1.00 13.33
N ALA A 55 -9.05 -2.10 12.74
CA ALA A 55 -9.85 -2.89 11.77
C ALA A 55 -11.11 -3.53 12.39
N LYS A 56 -11.24 -3.58 13.72
CA LYS A 56 -12.43 -4.07 14.42
C LYS A 56 -13.45 -2.97 14.70
N TYR A 57 -13.09 -1.70 14.50
CA TYR A 57 -14.00 -0.58 14.74
C TYR A 57 -15.22 -0.70 13.83
N SER A 58 -16.40 -0.56 14.43
CA SER A 58 -17.63 -0.41 13.67
C SER A 58 -17.71 0.99 13.03
N LEU A 59 -18.67 1.20 12.14
CA LEU A 59 -18.99 2.55 11.64
C LEU A 59 -19.27 3.51 12.80
N HIS A 60 -19.96 3.04 13.84
CA HIS A 60 -20.27 3.85 15.01
C HIS A 60 -19.03 4.22 15.83
N ASP A 61 -18.05 3.31 15.96
CA ASP A 61 -16.81 3.61 16.66
C ASP A 61 -15.99 4.67 15.93
N TRP A 62 -15.93 4.60 14.60
CA TRP A 62 -15.31 5.65 13.79
C TRP A 62 -16.03 6.99 13.88
N MET A 63 -17.36 7.00 13.93
CA MET A 63 -18.14 8.24 14.06
C MET A 63 -18.03 8.91 15.44
N LYS A 64 -17.49 8.22 16.47
CA LYS A 64 -17.14 8.87 17.75
C LYS A 64 -15.97 9.83 17.62
N VAL A 65 -15.15 9.68 16.57
CA VAL A 65 -14.06 10.61 16.28
C VAL A 65 -14.64 11.89 15.66
N GLY A 66 -14.35 13.03 16.29
CA GLY A 66 -14.82 14.33 15.81
C GLY A 66 -14.45 14.60 14.35
N GLY A 67 -15.45 14.96 13.53
CA GLY A 67 -15.25 15.25 12.11
C GLY A 67 -15.34 14.03 11.17
N ILE A 68 -15.64 12.83 11.69
CA ILE A 68 -15.93 11.63 10.91
C ILE A 68 -17.44 11.39 10.83
N GLY A 69 -18.03 11.69 9.67
CA GLY A 69 -19.39 11.27 9.33
C GLY A 69 -19.42 9.92 8.60
N GLU A 70 -20.62 9.47 8.24
CA GLU A 70 -20.86 8.14 7.61
C GLU A 70 -19.97 7.86 6.40
N ALA A 71 -19.79 8.83 5.49
CA ALA A 71 -18.98 8.65 4.29
C ALA A 71 -17.51 8.36 4.61
N LYS A 72 -16.93 9.09 5.58
CA LYS A 72 -15.52 8.92 6.01
C LYS A 72 -15.33 7.64 6.83
N ALA A 73 -16.28 7.34 7.73
CA ALA A 73 -16.27 6.09 8.48
C ALA A 73 -16.33 4.88 7.54
N THR A 74 -17.20 4.94 6.52
CA THR A 74 -17.33 3.91 5.49
C THR A 74 -16.02 3.76 4.70
N ALA A 75 -15.38 4.85 4.30
CA ALA A 75 -14.10 4.80 3.61
C ALA A 75 -13.01 4.09 4.43
N LEU A 76 -12.91 4.38 5.72
CA LEU A 76 -11.95 3.74 6.63
C LEU A 76 -12.22 2.24 6.80
N VAL A 77 -13.47 1.87 7.06
CA VAL A 77 -13.88 0.47 7.19
C VAL A 77 -13.60 -0.31 5.90
N LEU A 78 -13.96 0.24 4.75
CA LEU A 78 -13.71 -0.40 3.45
C LEU A 78 -12.21 -0.57 3.18
N ALA A 79 -11.39 0.44 3.47
CA ALA A 79 -9.95 0.35 3.26
C ALA A 79 -9.29 -0.74 4.14
N LEU A 80 -9.67 -0.82 5.41
CA LEU A 80 -9.16 -1.84 6.34
C LEU A 80 -9.64 -3.25 5.92
N GLU A 81 -10.89 -3.38 5.49
CA GLU A 81 -11.44 -4.63 4.95
C GLU A 81 -10.72 -5.06 3.66
N MET A 82 -10.42 -4.13 2.75
CA MET A 82 -9.63 -4.42 1.54
C MET A 82 -8.23 -4.96 1.90
N GLY A 83 -7.55 -4.34 2.87
CA GLY A 83 -6.28 -4.83 3.38
C GLY A 83 -6.38 -6.26 3.94
N ARG A 84 -7.46 -6.56 4.67
CA ARG A 84 -7.73 -7.90 5.20
C ARG A 84 -7.98 -8.93 4.08
N ARG A 85 -8.70 -8.56 3.02
CA ARG A 85 -8.93 -9.44 1.85
C ARG A 85 -7.63 -9.74 1.12
N ARG A 86 -6.76 -8.75 0.96
CA ARG A 86 -5.45 -8.92 0.32
C ARG A 86 -4.60 -10.02 0.98
N ILE A 87 -4.67 -10.17 2.30
CA ILE A 87 -3.96 -11.24 3.03
C ILE A 87 -4.51 -12.63 2.70
N LYS A 88 -5.80 -12.73 2.36
CA LYS A 88 -6.48 -14.00 2.04
C LYS A 88 -6.38 -14.37 0.57
N GLU A 89 -5.97 -13.45 -0.30
CA GLU A 89 -5.74 -13.77 -1.70
C GLU A 89 -4.56 -14.75 -1.78
N PRO A 90 -4.74 -15.91 -2.43
CA PRO A 90 -3.60 -16.79 -2.67
C PRO A 90 -2.58 -16.01 -3.48
N GLU A 91 -1.31 -16.06 -3.07
CA GLU A 91 -0.26 -15.50 -3.91
C GLU A 91 -0.42 -16.08 -5.32
N GLN A 92 -0.49 -15.22 -6.34
CA GLN A 92 -0.28 -15.68 -7.70
C GLN A 92 1.01 -16.47 -7.67
N LYS A 93 0.97 -17.75 -8.06
CA LYS A 93 2.13 -18.64 -8.05
C LYS A 93 3.26 -17.94 -8.81
N LYS A 94 4.13 -17.25 -8.08
CA LYS A 94 5.35 -16.69 -8.65
C LYS A 94 6.16 -17.89 -9.07
N MET A 95 6.58 -17.92 -10.33
CA MET A 95 7.50 -18.95 -10.79
C MET A 95 8.74 -18.88 -9.92
N LYS A 96 8.97 -19.91 -9.12
CA LYS A 96 10.16 -20.00 -8.28
C LYS A 96 11.33 -20.36 -9.19
N ILE A 97 12.24 -19.42 -9.40
CA ILE A 97 13.48 -19.64 -10.12
C ILE A 97 14.46 -20.32 -9.17
N CYS A 98 14.67 -21.62 -9.36
CA CYS A 98 15.58 -22.44 -8.58
C CYS A 98 16.94 -22.64 -9.28
N CYS A 99 16.96 -22.53 -10.60
CA CYS A 99 18.18 -22.72 -11.40
C CYS A 99 18.17 -21.91 -12.70
N SER A 100 19.32 -21.89 -13.38
CA SER A 100 19.50 -21.17 -14.65
C SER A 100 18.58 -21.67 -15.77
N SER A 101 18.17 -22.94 -15.74
CA SER A 101 17.22 -23.49 -16.71
C SER A 101 15.82 -22.90 -16.58
N ASP A 102 15.38 -22.50 -15.38
CA ASP A 102 14.08 -21.83 -15.19
C ASP A 102 14.07 -20.47 -15.88
N ILE A 103 15.18 -19.72 -15.73
CA ILE A 103 15.41 -18.45 -16.42
C ILE A 103 15.43 -18.65 -17.93
N TYR A 104 16.18 -19.64 -18.41
CA TYR A 104 16.28 -19.94 -19.84
C TYR A 104 14.89 -20.16 -20.43
N GLN A 105 14.06 -21.02 -19.83
CA GLN A 105 12.72 -21.29 -20.36
C GLN A 105 11.82 -20.06 -20.35
N MET A 106 11.99 -19.15 -19.38
CA MET A 106 11.21 -17.92 -19.28
C MET A 106 11.53 -16.92 -20.39
N ILE A 107 12.82 -16.72 -20.70
CA ILE A 107 13.26 -15.69 -21.67
C ILE A 107 13.46 -16.24 -23.09
N LYS A 108 13.47 -17.57 -23.26
CA LYS A 108 13.75 -18.24 -24.54
C LYS A 108 12.85 -17.72 -25.66
N ALA A 109 11.56 -17.53 -25.41
CA ALA A 109 10.62 -17.07 -26.45
C ALA A 109 10.98 -15.69 -27.03
N GLU A 110 11.71 -14.87 -26.27
CA GLU A 110 12.08 -13.50 -26.66
C GLU A 110 13.48 -13.43 -27.26
N LEU A 111 14.36 -14.40 -26.98
CA LEU A 111 15.78 -14.36 -27.35
C LEU A 111 16.23 -15.47 -28.30
N LEU A 112 15.40 -16.48 -28.58
CA LEU A 112 15.81 -17.66 -29.36
C LEU A 112 16.30 -17.30 -30.77
N ASP A 113 15.59 -16.36 -31.41
CA ASP A 113 15.76 -16.01 -32.82
C ASP A 113 16.49 -14.67 -33.00
N GLU A 114 17.07 -14.13 -31.92
CA GLU A 114 17.81 -12.88 -31.97
C GLU A 114 19.18 -13.07 -32.63
N MET A 115 19.49 -12.18 -33.57
CA MET A 115 20.69 -12.25 -34.42
C MET A 115 21.92 -11.59 -33.77
N VAL A 116 21.75 -10.99 -32.59
CA VAL A 116 22.80 -10.28 -31.84
C VAL A 116 22.82 -10.77 -30.39
N GLU A 117 23.97 -10.62 -29.72
CA GLU A 117 24.10 -11.00 -28.33
C GLU A 117 23.43 -9.97 -27.41
N HIS A 118 22.56 -10.45 -26.51
CA HIS A 118 21.89 -9.62 -25.51
C HIS A 118 22.48 -9.85 -24.11
N PHE A 119 22.85 -8.76 -23.45
CA PHE A 119 23.21 -8.78 -22.04
C PHE A 119 21.99 -8.38 -21.20
N CYS A 120 21.41 -9.32 -20.45
CA CYS A 120 20.19 -9.12 -19.67
C CYS A 120 20.46 -9.17 -18.17
N PHE A 121 19.80 -8.28 -17.42
CA PHE A 121 19.77 -8.35 -15.96
C PHE A 121 18.43 -8.89 -15.47
N ILE A 122 18.47 -9.87 -14.58
CA ILE A 122 17.28 -10.43 -13.95
C ILE A 122 17.38 -10.17 -12.45
N LEU A 123 16.43 -9.38 -11.93
CA LEU A 123 16.34 -9.07 -10.52
C LEU A 123 15.43 -10.10 -9.85
N LEU A 124 16.03 -10.98 -9.05
CA LEU A 124 15.31 -11.98 -8.27
C LEU A 124 15.02 -11.45 -6.87
N ASN A 125 13.82 -11.72 -6.39
CA ASN A 125 13.50 -11.50 -4.98
C ASN A 125 13.88 -12.74 -4.15
N LYS A 126 14.58 -12.54 -3.02
CA LYS A 126 14.90 -13.59 -2.04
C LYS A 126 13.76 -13.88 -1.06
N THR A 127 12.68 -13.09 -1.04
CA THR A 127 11.63 -13.27 -0.04
C THR A 127 10.82 -14.54 -0.33
N PHE A 128 11.05 -15.56 0.49
CA PHE A 128 10.15 -16.68 0.68
C PHE A 128 8.97 -16.18 1.51
N HIS A 129 7.80 -16.06 0.89
CA HIS A 129 6.52 -16.08 1.60
C HIS A 129 5.71 -17.26 1.08
#